data_AF-A0A150H495-F1
#
_entry.id   AF-A0A150H495-F1
#
_cell.length_a   1.000
_cell.length_b   1.000
_cell.length_c   1.000
_cell.angle_alpha   90.00
_cell.angle_beta   90.00
_cell.angle_gamma   90.00
#
_symmetry.space_group_name_H-M   'P 1'
#
loop_
_entity.id
_entity.type
_entity.pdbx_description
1 polymer ?
#
loop_
_entity_poly.entity_id
_entity_poly.type
_entity_poly.pdbx_seq_one_letter_code
_entity_poly.pdbx_strand_id
1 'polypeptide(L)'
;MLIRRNDDRNGRTIGPTSNRQAAKKARILALIAELEQHNTHKAPTADLDSVAGDWRLLYSTITITGVKRTKLGLREFVRLGEFTQHIDAANSLAVNRIEFSVTGLSALRGSLTIRAQYEVVSDARVGITYLDSALVPAQLQKIFEANLPLLLSIFNPEGHLDITYLDAQPAGPGAWRVGRDNKGNVFLLERPASPSNSSSS
;
A
#
# COMPACT_ATOMS: atom_id res chain seq x y z
N MET A 1 -25.74 -49.37 -25.26
CA MET A 1 -25.69 -49.59 -23.80
C MET A 1 -24.26 -49.30 -23.37
N LEU A 2 -24.07 -48.21 -22.61
CA LEU A 2 -23.01 -47.86 -21.63
C LEU A 2 -21.51 -48.21 -21.88
N ILE A 3 -20.48 -47.46 -21.46
CA ILE A 3 -20.22 -46.12 -20.89
C ILE A 3 -18.68 -45.89 -21.02
N ARG A 4 -18.31 -44.63 -21.30
CA ARG A 4 -17.08 -43.84 -21.03
C ARG A 4 -15.90 -44.46 -20.26
N ARG A 5 -14.69 -44.03 -20.66
CA ARG A 5 -13.81 -43.16 -19.85
C ARG A 5 -12.90 -42.32 -20.77
N ASN A 6 -13.22 -41.03 -20.87
CA ASN A 6 -12.29 -40.00 -21.32
C ASN A 6 -11.67 -39.43 -20.03
N ASP A 7 -10.37 -39.64 -19.84
CA ASP A 7 -9.62 -38.95 -18.79
C ASP A 7 -9.20 -37.57 -19.31
N ASP A 8 -10.01 -36.58 -18.99
CA ASP A 8 -9.67 -35.17 -19.13
C ASP A 8 -8.61 -34.81 -18.07
N ARG A 9 -7.34 -34.90 -18.46
CA ARG A 9 -6.24 -34.24 -17.75
C ARG A 9 -6.45 -32.73 -17.84
N ASN A 10 -6.98 -32.16 -16.77
CA ASN A 10 -7.14 -30.74 -16.54
C ASN A 10 -5.76 -30.07 -16.32
N GLY A 11 -4.96 -30.01 -17.38
CA GLY A 11 -3.71 -29.27 -17.44
C GLY A 11 -4.01 -27.79 -17.58
N ARG A 12 -4.22 -27.11 -16.46
CA ARG A 12 -4.42 -25.66 -16.40
C ARG A 12 -3.12 -24.98 -16.84
N THR A 13 -3.03 -24.58 -18.10
CA THR A 13 -1.88 -23.86 -18.65
C THR A 13 -1.80 -22.49 -17.98
N ILE A 14 -0.91 -22.37 -16.99
CA ILE A 14 -0.50 -21.12 -16.38
C ILE A 14 0.30 -20.35 -17.44
N GLY A 15 -0.31 -19.35 -18.08
CA GLY A 15 0.31 -18.62 -19.19
C GLY A 15 1.65 -17.96 -18.81
N PRO A 16 2.58 -17.77 -19.77
CA PRO A 16 3.97 -17.36 -19.53
C PRO A 16 4.12 -16.01 -18.78
N THR A 17 3.12 -15.13 -18.87
CA THR A 17 3.08 -13.83 -18.17
C THR A 17 2.88 -13.96 -16.66
N SER A 18 2.14 -14.96 -16.19
CA SER A 18 1.87 -15.15 -14.76
C SER A 18 3.08 -15.70 -14.00
N ASN A 19 3.87 -16.56 -14.63
CA ASN A 19 5.13 -17.06 -14.08
C ASN A 19 6.17 -15.93 -13.92
N ARG A 20 6.23 -15.00 -14.90
CA ARG A 20 7.14 -13.85 -14.86
C ARG A 20 6.81 -12.87 -13.73
N GLN A 21 5.52 -12.60 -13.50
CA GLN A 21 5.08 -11.72 -12.40
C GLN A 21 5.36 -12.34 -11.04
N ALA A 22 5.10 -13.65 -10.87
CA ALA A 22 5.45 -14.37 -9.66
C ALA A 22 6.96 -14.34 -9.39
N ALA A 23 7.79 -14.61 -10.40
CA ALA A 23 9.24 -14.53 -10.29
C ALA A 23 9.74 -13.12 -9.93
N LYS A 24 9.17 -12.06 -10.53
CA LYS A 24 9.50 -10.67 -10.19
C LYS A 24 9.13 -10.35 -8.73
N LYS A 25 7.94 -10.75 -8.29
CA LYS A 25 7.50 -10.59 -6.89
C LYS A 25 8.47 -11.30 -5.93
N ALA A 26 8.82 -12.55 -6.21
CA ALA A 26 9.75 -13.30 -5.39
C ALA A 26 11.12 -12.62 -5.29
N ARG A 27 11.65 -12.10 -6.41
CA ARG A 27 12.91 -11.37 -6.44
C ARG A 27 12.87 -10.07 -5.61
N ILE A 28 11.78 -9.30 -5.70
CA ILE A 28 11.62 -8.07 -4.88
C ILE A 28 11.59 -8.43 -3.39
N LEU A 29 10.83 -9.47 -3.01
CA LEU A 29 10.75 -9.90 -1.62
C LEU A 29 12.09 -10.42 -1.08
N ALA A 30 12.89 -11.10 -1.91
CA ALA A 30 14.24 -11.51 -1.52
C ALA A 30 15.15 -10.31 -1.24
N LEU A 31 15.11 -9.26 -2.08
CA LEU A 31 15.86 -8.03 -1.86
C LEU A 31 15.41 -7.28 -0.60
N ILE A 32 14.10 -7.26 -0.32
CA ILE A 32 13.58 -6.65 0.91
C ILE A 32 14.05 -7.45 2.13
N ALA A 33 14.03 -8.78 2.08
CA ALA A 33 14.54 -9.60 3.18
C ALA A 33 16.05 -9.39 3.43
N GLU A 34 16.84 -9.22 2.37
CA GLU A 34 18.25 -8.85 2.47
C GLU A 34 18.43 -7.47 3.09
N LEU A 35 17.60 -6.49 2.72
CA LEU A 35 17.59 -5.16 3.30
C LEU A 35 17.28 -5.20 4.81
N GLU A 36 16.25 -5.95 5.22
CA GLU A 36 15.85 -6.15 6.62
C GLU A 36 16.96 -6.78 7.47
N GLN A 37 17.79 -7.67 6.90
CA GLN A 37 18.95 -8.25 7.60
C GLN A 37 20.00 -7.19 7.96
N HIS A 38 20.14 -6.16 7.13
CA HIS A 38 21.06 -5.04 7.35
C HIS A 38 20.44 -3.90 8.16
N ASN A 39 19.24 -4.08 8.73
CA ASN A 39 18.61 -3.05 9.54
C ASN A 39 19.45 -2.74 10.80
N THR A 40 19.97 -1.51 10.89
CA THR A 40 20.70 -1.01 12.07
C THR A 40 19.76 -0.47 13.15
N HIS A 41 18.53 -0.11 12.81
CA HIS A 41 17.51 0.43 13.72
C HIS A 41 16.61 -0.69 14.25
N LYS A 42 17.04 -1.34 15.35
CA LYS A 42 16.28 -2.46 15.94
C LYS A 42 15.08 -2.04 16.78
N ALA A 43 15.06 -0.78 17.25
CA ALA A 43 13.97 -0.22 18.05
C ALA A 43 13.44 1.10 17.45
N PRO A 44 12.90 1.09 16.21
CA PRO A 44 12.45 2.31 15.53
C PRO A 44 11.30 3.03 16.25
N THR A 45 10.58 2.39 17.17
CA THR A 45 9.53 3.06 17.94
C THR A 45 10.07 3.83 19.16
N ALA A 46 11.36 3.70 19.49
CA ALA A 46 11.99 4.46 20.57
C ALA A 46 12.26 5.93 20.17
N ASP A 47 12.37 6.20 18.87
CA ASP A 47 12.50 7.53 18.29
C ASP A 47 11.50 7.69 17.13
N LEU A 48 10.28 8.13 17.47
CA LEU A 48 9.22 8.30 16.48
C LEU A 48 9.47 9.48 15.52
N ASP A 49 10.36 10.42 15.86
CA ASP A 49 10.70 11.53 14.98
C ASP A 49 11.47 11.03 13.74
N SER A 50 12.26 9.96 13.89
CA SER A 50 12.95 9.29 12.79
C SER A 50 11.98 8.72 11.72
N VAL A 51 10.78 8.33 12.13
CA VAL A 51 9.74 7.77 11.23
C VAL A 51 8.67 8.80 10.85
N ALA A 52 8.67 9.99 11.47
CA ALA A 52 7.70 11.05 11.23
C ALA A 52 7.79 11.67 9.83
N GLY A 53 6.78 12.44 9.45
CA GLY A 53 6.71 13.18 8.20
C GLY A 53 6.23 12.35 7.00
N ASP A 54 6.56 12.83 5.80
CA ASP A 54 6.00 12.31 4.56
C ASP A 54 6.76 11.11 4.01
N TRP A 55 6.00 10.17 3.47
CA TRP A 55 6.46 8.95 2.83
C TRP A 55 5.66 8.69 1.55
N ARG A 56 6.30 8.11 0.54
CA ARG A 56 5.69 7.67 -0.71
C ARG A 56 5.85 6.16 -0.86
N LEU A 57 4.79 5.46 -1.23
CA LEU A 57 4.85 4.01 -1.42
C LEU A 57 5.54 3.67 -2.74
N LEU A 58 6.64 2.93 -2.65
CA LEU A 58 7.34 2.37 -3.81
C LEU A 58 6.81 0.99 -4.20
N TYR A 59 6.51 0.17 -3.21
CA TYR A 59 6.07 -1.21 -3.43
C TYR A 59 5.20 -1.71 -2.28
N SER A 60 4.16 -2.48 -2.62
CA SER A 60 3.42 -3.27 -1.65
C SER A 60 2.99 -4.62 -2.21
N THR A 61 2.89 -5.62 -1.34
CA THR A 61 2.31 -6.92 -1.70
C THR A 61 0.79 -6.97 -1.56
N ILE A 62 0.17 -5.90 -1.03
CA ILE A 62 -1.29 -5.85 -0.94
C ILE A 62 -1.86 -6.04 -2.33
N THR A 63 -2.78 -7.00 -2.42
CA THR A 63 -3.48 -7.23 -3.67
C THR A 63 -4.59 -6.19 -3.78
N ILE A 64 -4.23 -5.05 -4.34
CA ILE A 64 -5.17 -3.94 -4.63
C ILE A 64 -6.27 -4.38 -5.62
N THR A 65 -6.02 -5.48 -6.32
CA THR A 65 -6.90 -6.02 -7.34
C THR A 65 -7.26 -7.47 -7.04
N GLY A 66 -8.00 -7.71 -5.96
CA GLY A 66 -8.65 -8.98 -5.67
C GLY A 66 -9.42 -9.52 -6.88
N VAL A 67 -8.91 -10.60 -7.45
CA VAL A 67 -9.37 -11.24 -8.70
C VAL A 67 -10.80 -11.75 -8.52
N LYS A 68 -11.77 -10.94 -8.92
CA LYS A 68 -13.09 -11.40 -9.36
C LYS A 68 -13.65 -10.32 -10.29
N ARG A 69 -13.79 -10.68 -11.58
CA ARG A 69 -14.63 -9.98 -12.54
C ARG A 69 -16.07 -10.06 -12.04
N THR A 70 -16.44 -9.27 -11.04
CA THR A 70 -17.81 -9.21 -10.54
C THR A 70 -18.44 -7.91 -11.02
N LYS A 71 -19.09 -8.01 -12.17
CA LYS A 71 -20.30 -7.28 -12.60
C LYS A 71 -20.37 -5.75 -12.51
N LEU A 72 -19.28 -5.02 -12.22
CA LEU A 72 -19.34 -3.56 -12.12
C LEU A 72 -18.07 -2.81 -12.60
N GLY A 73 -17.35 -3.27 -13.63
CA GLY A 73 -16.51 -2.44 -14.53
C GLY A 73 -15.40 -1.50 -13.99
N LEU A 74 -15.23 -1.30 -12.68
CA LEU A 74 -14.43 -0.19 -12.15
C LEU A 74 -12.94 -0.28 -12.50
N ARG A 75 -12.39 -1.48 -12.70
CA ARG A 75 -10.99 -1.64 -13.12
C ARG A 75 -10.69 -1.09 -14.52
N GLU A 76 -11.68 -1.05 -15.41
CA GLU A 76 -11.48 -0.52 -16.75
C GLU A 76 -11.40 1.01 -16.73
N PHE A 77 -12.01 1.64 -15.72
CA PHE A 77 -12.12 3.08 -15.66
C PHE A 77 -11.24 3.73 -14.58
N VAL A 78 -10.92 3.04 -13.49
CA VAL A 78 -10.19 3.61 -12.35
C VAL A 78 -8.71 3.26 -12.42
N ARG A 79 -7.87 4.29 -12.44
CA ARG A 79 -6.40 4.19 -12.33
C ARG A 79 -5.96 4.75 -10.99
N LEU A 80 -5.19 3.97 -10.25
CA LEU A 80 -4.53 4.43 -9.03
C LEU A 80 -3.30 5.26 -9.41
N GLY A 81 -3.13 6.38 -8.73
CA GLY A 81 -2.00 7.29 -8.83
C GLY A 81 -1.06 7.08 -7.64
N GLU A 82 -0.50 8.19 -7.16
CA GLU A 82 0.48 8.17 -6.08
C GLU A 82 -0.18 7.77 -4.74
N PHE A 83 0.53 6.96 -3.96
CA PHE A 83 0.19 6.67 -2.57
C PHE A 83 1.21 7.35 -1.67
N THR A 84 0.72 8.18 -0.76
CA THR A 84 1.51 8.87 0.23
C THR A 84 1.01 8.58 1.64
N GLN A 85 1.90 8.70 2.61
CA GLN A 85 1.60 8.58 4.02
C GLN A 85 2.28 9.71 4.76
N HIS A 86 1.52 10.41 5.61
CA HIS A 86 2.06 11.36 6.57
C HIS A 86 1.97 10.75 7.97
N ILE A 87 3.09 10.74 8.69
CA ILE A 87 3.17 10.29 10.08
C ILE A 87 3.33 11.51 10.98
N ASP A 88 2.31 11.80 11.77
CA ASP A 88 2.32 12.83 12.80
C ASP A 88 2.63 12.16 14.15
N ALA A 89 3.91 12.20 14.51
CA ALA A 89 4.41 11.60 15.75
C ALA A 89 3.87 12.28 17.01
N ALA A 90 3.64 13.59 16.96
CA ALA A 90 3.15 14.36 18.10
C ALA A 90 1.71 13.96 18.48
N ASN A 91 0.88 13.66 17.49
CA ASN A 91 -0.51 13.25 17.71
C ASN A 91 -0.75 11.74 17.57
N SER A 92 0.30 10.95 17.33
CA SER A 92 0.23 9.51 17.07
C SER A 92 -0.76 9.16 15.94
N LEU A 93 -0.75 9.97 14.88
CA LEU A 93 -1.68 9.89 13.76
C LEU A 93 -0.95 9.51 12.48
N ALA A 94 -1.51 8.56 11.73
CA ALA A 94 -1.09 8.22 10.38
C ALA A 94 -2.18 8.62 9.37
N VAL A 95 -1.79 9.39 8.36
CA VAL A 95 -2.69 9.83 7.29
C VAL A 95 -2.22 9.22 5.98
N ASN A 96 -2.94 8.22 5.48
CA ASN A 96 -2.68 7.61 4.18
C ASN A 96 -3.53 8.29 3.11
N ARG A 97 -2.94 8.61 1.96
CA ARG A 97 -3.65 9.17 0.83
C ARG A 97 -3.30 8.42 -0.44
N ILE A 98 -4.30 8.03 -1.22
CA ILE A 98 -4.11 7.54 -2.58
C ILE A 98 -4.81 8.47 -3.55
N GLU A 99 -4.11 8.82 -4.62
CA GLU A 99 -4.73 9.50 -5.76
C GLU A 99 -5.32 8.48 -6.70
N PHE A 100 -6.40 8.84 -7.39
CA PHE A 100 -6.91 8.04 -8.48
C PHE A 100 -7.56 8.90 -9.54
N SER A 101 -7.67 8.34 -10.74
CA SER A 101 -8.36 8.95 -11.88
C SER A 101 -9.38 7.98 -12.45
N VAL A 102 -10.54 8.50 -12.81
CA VAL A 102 -11.62 7.76 -13.46
C VAL A 102 -11.68 8.20 -14.92
N THR A 103 -11.40 7.29 -15.83
CA THR A 103 -11.45 7.49 -17.28
C THR A 103 -12.88 7.39 -17.79
N GLY A 104 -13.24 8.23 -18.76
CA GLY A 104 -14.61 8.45 -19.23
C GLY A 104 -14.79 9.88 -19.75
N LEU A 105 -16.02 10.28 -20.08
CA LEU A 105 -16.37 11.55 -20.75
C LEU A 105 -15.98 12.84 -19.98
N SER A 106 -15.47 12.74 -18.75
CA SER A 106 -15.07 13.89 -17.93
C SER A 106 -13.83 13.69 -17.05
N ALA A 107 -13.04 12.63 -17.25
CA ALA A 107 -11.73 12.39 -16.60
C ALA A 107 -11.62 12.89 -15.14
N LEU A 108 -12.41 12.31 -14.23
CA LEU A 108 -12.49 12.78 -12.85
C LEU A 108 -11.25 12.32 -12.06
N ARG A 109 -10.54 13.26 -11.43
CA ARG A 109 -9.42 13.00 -10.52
C ARG A 109 -9.84 13.22 -9.09
N GLY A 110 -9.23 12.47 -8.18
CA GLY A 110 -9.42 12.71 -6.76
C GLY A 110 -8.53 11.83 -5.90
N SER A 111 -8.87 11.80 -4.62
CA SER A 111 -8.13 11.03 -3.63
C SER A 111 -9.03 10.42 -2.57
N LEU A 112 -8.58 9.30 -2.04
CA LEU A 112 -9.07 8.73 -0.80
C LEU A 112 -8.02 9.00 0.28
N THR A 113 -8.42 9.71 1.32
CA THR A 113 -7.63 9.92 2.53
C THR A 113 -8.18 9.04 3.64
N ILE A 114 -7.31 8.37 4.38
CA ILE A 114 -7.65 7.53 5.53
C ILE A 114 -6.80 7.98 6.71
N ARG A 115 -7.45 8.24 7.83
CA ARG A 115 -6.80 8.55 9.09
C ARG A 115 -6.87 7.36 10.01
N ALA A 116 -5.75 7.05 10.65
CA ALA A 116 -5.64 6.03 11.67
C ALA A 116 -4.80 6.54 12.84
N GLN A 117 -5.24 6.24 14.05
CA GLN A 117 -4.41 6.39 15.24
C GLN A 117 -3.45 5.21 15.30
N TYR A 118 -2.26 5.43 15.85
CA TYR A 118 -1.37 4.34 16.21
C TYR A 118 -0.92 4.42 17.66
N GLU A 119 -0.49 3.28 18.20
CA GLU A 119 0.08 3.17 19.54
C GLU A 119 1.32 2.27 19.50
N VAL A 120 2.35 2.58 20.30
CA VAL A 120 3.54 1.73 20.39
C VAL A 120 3.22 0.48 21.19
N VAL A 121 3.42 -0.69 20.59
CA VAL A 121 3.18 -2.00 21.21
C VAL A 121 4.48 -2.69 21.61
N SER A 122 5.56 -2.45 20.87
CA SER A 122 6.92 -2.91 21.18
C SER A 122 7.94 -2.09 20.39
N ASP A 123 9.23 -2.33 20.63
CA ASP A 123 10.38 -1.67 19.98
C ASP A 123 10.28 -1.50 18.46
N ALA A 124 9.60 -2.42 17.77
CA ALA A 124 9.42 -2.38 16.32
C ALA A 124 7.97 -2.45 15.86
N ARG A 125 6.98 -2.41 16.77
CA ARG A 125 5.57 -2.63 16.44
C ARG A 125 4.70 -1.48 16.90
N VAL A 126 3.82 -1.04 16.01
CA VAL A 126 2.69 -0.17 16.36
C VAL A 126 1.36 -0.89 16.15
N GLY A 127 0.43 -0.72 17.09
CA GLY A 127 -0.99 -1.01 16.89
C GLY A 127 -1.61 0.11 16.06
N ILE A 128 -2.57 -0.22 15.20
CA ILE A 128 -3.24 0.72 14.31
C ILE A 128 -4.74 0.60 14.51
N THR A 129 -5.39 1.75 14.71
CA THR A 129 -6.83 1.89 14.87
C THR A 129 -7.36 2.88 13.84
N TYR A 130 -8.29 2.43 13.00
CA TYR A 130 -8.95 3.28 12.02
C TYR A 130 -9.77 4.39 12.70
N LEU A 131 -9.70 5.60 12.17
CA LEU A 131 -10.50 6.74 12.61
C LEU A 131 -11.61 7.04 11.61
N ASP A 132 -11.23 7.51 10.42
CA ASP A 132 -12.15 7.89 9.37
C ASP A 132 -11.50 7.88 7.98
N SER A 133 -12.32 8.12 6.96
CA SER A 133 -11.89 8.24 5.58
C SER A 133 -12.73 9.24 4.80
N ALA A 134 -12.11 9.89 3.82
CA ALA A 134 -12.74 10.89 2.97
C ALA A 134 -12.36 10.69 1.51
N LEU A 135 -13.37 10.74 0.62
CA LEU A 135 -13.21 10.75 -0.84
C LEU A 135 -13.43 12.16 -1.35
N VAL A 136 -12.45 12.70 -2.08
CA VAL A 136 -12.48 14.06 -2.63
C VAL A 136 -12.19 14.02 -4.13
N PRO A 137 -12.99 14.68 -4.99
CA PRO A 137 -14.18 15.48 -4.64
C PRO A 137 -15.43 14.61 -4.38
N ALA A 138 -16.47 15.19 -3.78
CA ALA A 138 -17.67 14.48 -3.28
C ALA A 138 -18.39 13.63 -4.35
N GLN A 139 -18.25 13.97 -5.64
CA GLN A 139 -18.76 13.17 -6.75
C GLN A 139 -18.20 11.75 -6.76
N LEU A 140 -16.97 11.56 -6.27
CA LEU A 140 -16.33 10.27 -6.13
C LEU A 140 -16.94 9.42 -5.03
N GLN A 141 -17.50 10.04 -3.99
CA GLN A 141 -18.15 9.30 -2.92
C GLN A 141 -19.28 8.44 -3.48
N LYS A 142 -20.13 8.99 -4.37
CA LYS A 142 -21.21 8.23 -5.02
C LYS A 142 -20.71 7.11 -5.93
N ILE A 143 -19.56 7.30 -6.59
CA ILE A 143 -18.98 6.30 -7.52
C ILE A 143 -18.35 5.15 -6.75
N PHE A 144 -17.72 5.45 -5.62
CA PHE A 144 -16.93 4.50 -4.85
C PHE A 144 -17.63 4.00 -3.58
N GLU A 145 -18.82 4.49 -3.22
CA GLU A 145 -19.55 4.11 -2.00
C GLU A 145 -19.66 2.58 -1.86
N ALA A 146 -20.15 1.89 -2.90
CA ALA A 146 -20.27 0.44 -2.92
C ALA A 146 -18.92 -0.31 -2.89
N ASN A 147 -17.81 0.38 -3.16
CA ASN A 147 -16.46 -0.16 -3.23
C ASN A 147 -15.54 0.39 -2.13
N LEU A 148 -16.06 1.24 -1.24
CA LEU A 148 -15.31 1.83 -0.15
C LEU A 148 -14.73 0.76 0.77
N PRO A 149 -15.44 -0.33 1.14
CA PRO A 149 -14.84 -1.41 1.92
C PRO A 149 -13.65 -2.09 1.22
N LEU A 150 -13.74 -2.27 -0.11
CA LEU A 150 -12.64 -2.81 -0.90
C LEU A 150 -11.46 -1.83 -0.90
N LEU A 151 -11.72 -0.54 -1.07
CA LEU A 151 -10.70 0.49 -1.00
C LEU A 151 -10.04 0.52 0.38
N LEU A 152 -10.81 0.55 1.47
CA LEU A 152 -10.30 0.49 2.84
C LEU A 152 -9.47 -0.77 3.09
N SER A 153 -9.86 -1.92 2.51
CA SER A 153 -9.08 -3.16 2.63
C SER A 153 -7.66 -3.05 2.02
N ILE A 154 -7.44 -2.14 1.07
CA ILE A 154 -6.11 -1.85 0.51
C ILE A 154 -5.20 -1.20 1.55
N PHE A 155 -5.77 -0.37 2.43
CA PHE A 155 -4.98 0.35 3.43
C PHE A 155 -4.80 -0.44 4.71
N ASN A 156 -5.57 -1.52 4.86
CA ASN A 156 -5.61 -2.36 6.05
C ASN A 156 -5.50 -1.51 7.33
N PRO A 157 -6.41 -0.53 7.56
CA PRO A 157 -6.20 0.54 8.52
C PRO A 157 -6.39 0.10 9.99
N GLU A 158 -6.30 -1.20 10.25
CA GLU A 158 -6.50 -1.81 11.56
C GLU A 158 -5.53 -2.97 11.77
N GLY A 159 -5.16 -3.20 13.02
CA GLY A 159 -4.30 -4.31 13.43
C GLY A 159 -2.95 -3.82 13.93
N HIS A 160 -1.86 -4.32 13.37
CA HIS A 160 -0.51 -3.86 13.71
C HIS A 160 0.37 -3.74 12.47
N LEU A 161 1.41 -2.93 12.60
CA LEU A 161 2.49 -2.79 11.63
C LEU A 161 3.83 -2.95 12.36
N ASP A 162 4.64 -3.88 11.86
CA ASP A 162 6.04 -4.03 12.23
C ASP A 162 6.92 -3.17 11.32
N ILE A 163 7.69 -2.25 11.91
CA ILE A 163 8.74 -1.50 11.23
C ILE A 163 9.98 -2.39 11.23
N THR A 164 10.20 -3.07 10.12
CA THR A 164 11.22 -4.12 9.98
C THR A 164 12.53 -3.62 9.40
N TYR A 165 12.48 -2.46 8.75
CA TYR A 165 13.65 -1.74 8.27
C TYR A 165 13.40 -0.24 8.34
N LEU A 166 14.43 0.50 8.73
CA LEU A 166 14.51 1.95 8.60
C LEU A 166 15.93 2.28 8.15
N ASP A 167 16.06 3.20 7.20
CA ASP A 167 17.38 3.64 6.74
C ASP A 167 18.20 4.28 7.87
N ALA A 168 19.53 4.18 7.77
CA ALA A 168 20.44 4.74 8.76
C ALA A 168 20.32 6.27 8.91
N GLN A 169 19.86 6.97 7.86
CA GLN A 169 19.61 8.42 7.82
C GLN A 169 18.16 8.70 7.42
N PRO A 170 17.18 8.40 8.29
CA PRO A 170 15.79 8.28 7.88
C PRO A 170 15.08 9.62 7.67
N ALA A 171 15.68 10.73 8.11
CA ALA A 171 15.16 12.09 7.90
C ALA A 171 15.49 12.66 6.51
N GLY A 172 16.43 12.06 5.77
CA GLY A 172 16.87 12.55 4.46
C GLY A 172 15.97 12.10 3.30
N PRO A 173 15.90 12.88 2.20
CA PRO A 173 15.20 12.45 1.00
C PRO A 173 15.85 11.21 0.40
N GLY A 174 15.02 10.30 -0.13
CA GLY A 174 15.48 9.01 -0.64
C GLY A 174 15.63 7.93 0.44
N ALA A 175 15.43 8.28 1.73
CA ALA A 175 15.47 7.29 2.79
C ALA A 175 14.33 6.27 2.66
N TRP A 176 14.60 5.00 2.93
CA TRP A 176 13.63 3.91 2.88
C TRP A 176 13.18 3.43 4.25
N ARG A 177 11.96 2.90 4.29
CA ARG A 177 11.47 2.06 5.39
C ARG A 177 10.63 0.91 4.88
N VAL A 178 10.65 -0.18 5.64
CA VAL A 178 9.83 -1.36 5.38
C VAL A 178 8.89 -1.61 6.54
N GLY A 179 7.60 -1.67 6.23
CA GLY A 179 6.53 -2.07 7.15
C GLY A 179 5.98 -3.46 6.80
N ARG A 180 5.58 -4.23 7.81
CA ARG A 180 4.82 -5.49 7.65
C ARG A 180 3.56 -5.51 8.48
N ASP A 181 2.41 -5.75 7.87
CA ASP A 181 1.16 -5.84 8.62
C ASP A 181 0.93 -7.24 9.22
N ASN A 182 -0.14 -7.35 10.01
CA ASN A 182 -0.62 -8.60 10.61
C ASN A 182 -0.99 -9.72 9.61
N LYS A 183 -1.05 -9.43 8.30
CA LYS A 183 -1.31 -10.40 7.22
C LYS A 183 -0.02 -10.74 6.46
N GLY A 184 1.12 -10.22 6.91
CA GLY A 184 2.42 -10.40 6.27
C GLY A 184 2.59 -9.59 4.99
N ASN A 185 1.72 -8.60 4.73
CA ASN A 185 1.91 -7.71 3.59
C ASN A 185 3.09 -6.78 3.84
N VAL A 186 3.88 -6.56 2.80
CA VAL A 186 5.04 -5.68 2.82
C VAL A 186 4.67 -4.32 2.27
N PHE A 187 5.24 -3.27 2.86
CA PHE A 187 5.17 -1.89 2.39
C PHE A 187 6.58 -1.32 2.37
N LEU A 188 7.13 -1.07 1.18
CA LEU A 188 8.36 -0.33 0.99
C LEU A 188 8.01 1.11 0.67
N LEU A 189 8.44 2.02 1.53
CA LEU A 189 8.17 3.45 1.44
C LEU A 189 9.49 4.20 1.32
N GLU A 190 9.47 5.31 0.60
CA GLU A 190 10.58 6.25 0.52
C GLU A 190 10.19 7.63 1.03
N ARG A 191 11.12 8.35 1.62
CA ARG A 191 10.94 9.76 1.93
C ARG A 191 11.11 10.56 0.63
N PRO A 192 10.10 11.32 0.17
CA PRO A 192 10.22 12.11 -1.04
C PRO A 192 11.23 13.24 -0.83
N ALA A 193 11.83 13.71 -1.93
CA ALA A 193 12.49 15.00 -1.91
C ALA A 193 11.46 16.09 -1.56
N SER A 194 11.81 17.01 -0.67
CA SER A 194 11.01 18.22 -0.50
C SER A 194 10.82 18.85 -1.89
N PRO A 195 9.61 19.28 -2.26
CA PRO A 195 9.43 19.95 -3.55
C PRO A 195 10.37 21.15 -3.57
N SER A 196 11.32 21.15 -4.50
CA SER A 196 12.14 22.32 -4.75
C SER A 196 11.17 23.45 -5.10
N ASN A 197 11.11 24.49 -4.27
CA ASN A 197 10.46 25.74 -4.64
C ASN A 197 11.29 26.35 -5.79
N SER A 198 11.05 25.89 -7.02
CA SER A 198 11.42 26.61 -8.23
C SER A 198 10.27 27.54 -8.61
N SER A 199 9.97 28.48 -7.71
CA SER A 199 9.33 29.74 -8.05
C SER A 199 10.45 30.76 -8.22
N SER A 200 11.10 30.73 -9.38
CA SER A 200 11.93 31.82 -9.86
C SER A 200 11.17 32.55 -10.96
N SER A 201 10.62 33.69 -10.55
CA SER A 201 10.42 34.97 -11.22
C SER A 201 10.09 35.01 -12.71
#